data_AF-A0A7S4E3N5-F1
#
_entry.id   AF-A0A7S4E3N5-F1
#
_cell.length_a   1.000
_cell.length_b   1.000
_cell.length_c   1.000
_cell.angle_alpha   90.00
_cell.angle_beta   90.00
_cell.angle_gamma   90.00
#
_symmetry.space_group_name_H-M   'P 1'
#
loop_
_entity.id
_entity.type
_entity.pdbx_description
1 polymer ?
#
loop_
_entity_poly.entity_id
_entity_poly.type
_entity_poly.pdbx_seq_one_letter_code
_entity_poly.pdbx_strand_id
1 'polypeptide(L)'
;MATTLRGRPVDPYALPPEAGTRPNYGNERTSECLVDEDRPPTPDRYKKWRKSTYSVPGTRIIHPGGVDDWRDVKHPEFFGVRKKDPGEGEHVDDVLAQPGAESEYAQTKLTQAERHYHSTRMEPLGKCFSHGHVLPEECRTREHKFGKSTITPGGNDSKTLIYMPSAKPVPGERAQYIKSHGSYGPGEQRSRDYDWKGCDLKTHRFGEGVGSYVALNGLALGATAAMEQLDPQPIISQRMRNFKALQDKLGQSRYLGHTGAYQFGKMHRYGKKSVRGEGEWDARQCIAGDYAPEDCEPEPELGKTLTPGYRNILTEKSRGRTFGVPSVRTDIPKYAVRSVADSQNYGDDPTGKELLYPSALSQMGIDDDEFTNLRDKDDIFSLFRATGAQLGDREHKLYDDVAEGGLCSIATFHKALVENLQ
;
A
#
# COMPACT_ATOMS: atom_id res chain seq x y z
N MET A 1 -43.85 -89.47 19.76
CA MET A 1 -43.14 -90.77 19.95
C MET A 1 -44.08 -91.73 20.66
N ALA A 2 -43.96 -93.01 20.31
CA ALA A 2 -44.89 -94.10 20.60
C ALA A 2 -45.27 -94.25 22.08
N THR A 3 -46.56 -94.45 22.33
CA THR A 3 -47.15 -94.83 23.62
C THR A 3 -46.86 -96.31 23.89
N THR A 4 -45.79 -96.60 24.63
CA THR A 4 -45.53 -97.93 25.16
C THR A 4 -46.29 -98.13 26.47
N LEU A 5 -47.45 -98.77 26.37
CA LEU A 5 -48.15 -99.38 27.50
C LEU A 5 -47.32 -100.55 28.03
N ARG A 6 -46.51 -100.33 29.07
CA ARG A 6 -45.94 -101.42 29.87
C ARG A 6 -46.86 -101.68 31.07
N GLY A 7 -47.60 -102.77 31.02
CA GLY A 7 -48.34 -103.30 32.17
C GLY A 7 -47.37 -103.62 33.31
N ARG A 8 -47.63 -103.09 34.50
CA ARG A 8 -46.93 -103.48 35.73
C ARG A 8 -47.37 -104.88 36.15
N PRO A 9 -46.44 -105.78 36.52
CA PRO A 9 -46.82 -107.05 37.13
C PRO A 9 -47.49 -106.80 38.49
N VAL A 10 -48.63 -107.46 38.71
CA VAL A 10 -49.35 -107.42 40.00
C VAL A 10 -48.69 -108.45 40.91
N ASP A 11 -48.05 -107.97 41.97
CA ASP A 11 -47.43 -108.81 42.99
C ASP A 11 -48.52 -109.53 43.82
N PRO A 12 -48.59 -110.87 43.84
CA PRO A 12 -49.65 -111.61 44.52
C PRO A 12 -49.59 -111.54 46.06
N TYR A 13 -48.57 -110.89 46.63
CA TYR A 13 -48.46 -110.63 48.08
C TYR A 13 -48.74 -109.17 48.46
N ALA A 14 -49.28 -108.36 47.55
CA ALA A 14 -49.63 -106.97 47.86
C ALA A 14 -50.76 -106.92 48.91
N LEU A 15 -50.44 -106.37 50.09
CA LEU A 15 -51.42 -106.00 51.11
C LEU A 15 -52.50 -105.07 50.51
N PRO A 16 -53.76 -105.15 50.97
CA PRO A 16 -54.82 -104.28 50.46
C PRO A 16 -54.43 -102.81 50.62
N PRO A 17 -54.79 -101.93 49.66
CA PRO A 17 -54.44 -100.52 49.73
C PRO A 17 -55.01 -99.89 51.00
N GLU A 18 -54.17 -99.16 51.72
CA GLU A 18 -54.54 -98.50 52.98
C GLU A 18 -55.76 -97.58 52.77
N ALA A 19 -56.82 -97.80 53.57
CA ALA A 19 -58.03 -97.00 53.52
C ALA A 19 -57.80 -95.65 54.24
N GLY A 20 -57.62 -94.59 53.45
CA GLY A 20 -57.48 -93.22 53.93
C GLY A 20 -57.46 -92.20 52.80
N THR A 21 -57.87 -90.96 53.07
CA THR A 21 -57.81 -89.86 52.10
C THR A 21 -56.37 -89.41 51.94
N ARG A 22 -55.77 -89.67 50.77
CA ARG A 22 -54.47 -89.09 50.40
C ARG A 22 -54.69 -87.65 49.94
N PRO A 23 -54.15 -86.64 50.64
CA PRO A 23 -54.19 -85.28 50.14
C PRO A 23 -53.41 -85.17 48.83
N ASN A 24 -54.05 -84.64 47.80
CA ASN A 24 -53.44 -84.40 46.50
C ASN A 24 -52.62 -83.11 46.56
N TYR A 25 -51.49 -83.16 47.26
CA TYR A 25 -50.45 -82.15 47.10
C TYR A 25 -49.86 -82.39 45.71
N GLY A 26 -50.06 -81.45 44.78
CA GLY A 26 -49.51 -81.55 43.43
C GLY A 26 -47.99 -81.65 43.42
N ASN A 27 -47.37 -81.34 42.28
CA ASN A 27 -45.93 -81.14 42.23
C ASN A 27 -45.58 -79.77 42.81
N GLU A 28 -45.69 -79.64 44.13
CA GLU A 28 -45.31 -78.45 44.91
C GLU A 28 -44.20 -78.84 45.88
N ARG A 29 -43.10 -79.37 45.33
CA ARG A 29 -41.93 -79.72 46.14
C ARG A 29 -41.15 -78.46 46.47
N THR A 30 -40.51 -78.41 47.63
CA THR A 30 -39.61 -77.30 48.01
C THR A 30 -38.51 -77.05 46.97
N SER A 31 -38.09 -78.08 46.25
CA SER A 31 -37.14 -77.98 45.15
C SER A 31 -37.71 -77.24 43.93
N GLU A 32 -39.00 -77.40 43.64
CA GLU A 32 -39.66 -76.72 42.50
C GLU A 32 -39.87 -75.23 42.81
N CYS A 33 -40.03 -74.84 44.07
CA CYS A 33 -40.06 -73.43 44.48
C CYS A 33 -38.71 -72.71 44.37
N LEU A 34 -37.60 -73.45 44.26
CA LEU A 34 -36.24 -72.91 44.06
C LEU A 34 -35.84 -72.85 42.58
N VAL A 35 -36.64 -73.46 41.70
CA VAL A 35 -36.45 -73.40 40.26
C VAL A 35 -37.28 -72.23 39.74
N ASP A 36 -36.62 -71.16 39.33
CA ASP A 36 -37.29 -70.06 38.63
C ASP A 36 -37.76 -70.56 37.26
N GLU A 37 -39.07 -70.75 37.11
CA GLU A 37 -39.68 -71.10 35.84
C GLU A 37 -39.44 -70.02 34.77
N ASP A 38 -39.27 -70.44 33.52
CA ASP A 38 -39.07 -69.56 32.38
C ASP A 38 -40.32 -68.71 32.14
N ARG A 39 -40.29 -67.47 32.64
CA ARG A 39 -41.38 -66.51 32.46
C ARG A 39 -41.47 -66.10 30.98
N PRO A 40 -42.68 -65.96 30.43
CA PRO A 40 -42.84 -65.52 29.04
C PRO A 40 -42.18 -64.13 28.87
N PRO A 41 -41.38 -63.93 27.81
CA PRO A 41 -40.67 -62.68 27.61
C PRO A 41 -41.65 -61.53 27.37
N THR A 42 -41.26 -60.33 27.81
CA THR A 42 -42.07 -59.13 27.54
C THR A 42 -42.11 -58.89 26.01
N PRO A 43 -43.28 -58.65 25.41
CA PRO A 43 -43.38 -58.38 23.96
C PRO A 43 -42.67 -57.08 23.56
N ASP A 44 -42.05 -57.05 22.37
CA ASP A 44 -41.16 -55.96 21.92
C ASP A 44 -41.79 -54.57 21.90
N ARG A 45 -43.08 -54.48 21.53
CA ARG A 45 -43.84 -53.22 21.52
C ARG A 45 -43.90 -52.54 22.90
N TYR A 46 -43.92 -53.34 23.97
CA TYR A 46 -44.02 -52.86 25.33
C TYR A 46 -42.66 -52.69 26.02
N LYS A 47 -41.59 -53.30 25.49
CA LYS A 47 -40.23 -53.23 26.09
C LYS A 47 -39.76 -51.78 26.29
N LYS A 48 -40.04 -50.88 25.35
CA LYS A 48 -39.61 -49.47 25.45
C LYS A 48 -40.19 -48.71 26.66
N TRP A 49 -41.32 -49.16 27.21
CA TRP A 49 -41.99 -48.53 28.36
C TRP A 49 -41.74 -49.28 29.68
N ARG A 50 -41.02 -50.41 29.65
CA ARG A 50 -40.89 -51.31 30.82
C ARG A 50 -39.58 -51.05 31.55
N LYS A 51 -39.67 -50.96 32.88
CA LYS A 51 -38.52 -50.77 33.79
C LYS A 51 -37.44 -51.85 33.62
N SER A 52 -37.83 -53.06 33.27
CA SER A 52 -36.92 -54.19 33.00
C SER A 52 -35.88 -53.89 31.93
N THR A 53 -36.20 -53.01 30.98
CA THR A 53 -35.27 -52.62 29.89
C THR A 53 -34.27 -51.56 30.33
N TYR A 54 -34.61 -50.73 31.33
CA TYR A 54 -33.70 -49.74 31.94
C TYR A 54 -32.68 -50.36 32.89
N SER A 55 -32.97 -51.56 33.40
CA SER A 55 -32.14 -52.29 34.35
C SER A 55 -31.23 -53.33 33.70
N VAL A 56 -31.13 -53.38 32.36
CA VAL A 56 -30.25 -54.34 31.68
C VAL A 56 -28.81 -53.83 31.74
N PRO A 57 -27.90 -54.56 32.42
CA PRO A 57 -26.52 -54.14 32.56
C PRO A 57 -25.84 -54.05 31.18
N GLY A 58 -25.00 -53.02 30.99
CA GLY A 58 -24.22 -52.82 29.76
C GLY A 58 -24.96 -52.18 28.59
N THR A 59 -26.25 -51.85 28.73
CA THR A 59 -27.03 -51.19 27.67
C THR A 59 -27.16 -49.69 27.89
N ARG A 60 -27.16 -48.90 26.81
CA ARG A 60 -27.40 -47.46 26.87
C ARG A 60 -28.88 -47.19 27.19
N ILE A 61 -29.13 -46.45 28.26
CA ILE A 61 -30.48 -46.00 28.61
C ILE A 61 -30.88 -44.87 27.67
N ILE A 62 -31.93 -45.10 26.87
CA ILE A 62 -32.50 -44.11 25.93
C ILE A 62 -33.91 -43.76 26.43
N HIS A 63 -34.29 -42.47 26.32
CA HIS A 63 -35.62 -42.01 26.68
C HIS A 63 -36.71 -42.75 25.86
N PRO A 64 -37.83 -43.23 26.46
CA PRO A 64 -38.80 -44.08 25.78
C PRO A 64 -39.34 -43.50 24.46
N GLY A 65 -39.49 -42.17 24.40
CA GLY A 65 -39.97 -41.46 23.22
C GLY A 65 -39.01 -41.47 22.03
N GLY A 66 -37.71 -41.62 22.25
CA GLY A 66 -36.68 -41.61 21.20
C GLY A 66 -36.14 -43.00 20.85
N VAL A 67 -36.55 -44.07 21.55
CA VAL A 67 -36.02 -45.44 21.33
C VAL A 67 -36.22 -45.89 19.88
N ASP A 68 -37.34 -45.55 19.27
CA ASP A 68 -37.63 -45.95 17.87
C ASP A 68 -36.77 -45.14 16.89
N ASP A 69 -36.48 -43.87 17.17
CA ASP A 69 -35.64 -43.01 16.32
C ASP A 69 -34.18 -43.48 16.31
N TRP A 70 -33.65 -43.95 17.44
CA TRP A 70 -32.26 -44.42 17.56
C TRP A 70 -31.99 -45.80 16.94
N ARG A 71 -33.02 -46.55 16.52
CA ARG A 71 -32.85 -47.90 15.92
C ARG A 71 -32.16 -47.86 14.56
N ASP A 72 -32.46 -46.84 13.77
CA ASP A 72 -31.99 -46.72 12.38
C ASP A 72 -30.86 -45.69 12.22
N VAL A 73 -30.45 -45.04 13.31
CA VAL A 73 -29.38 -44.03 13.29
C VAL A 73 -28.03 -44.70 13.12
N LYS A 74 -27.47 -44.61 11.91
CA LYS A 74 -26.04 -44.85 11.68
C LYS A 74 -25.27 -43.69 12.27
N HIS A 75 -24.59 -43.94 13.39
CA HIS A 75 -23.68 -42.97 13.97
C HIS A 75 -22.55 -42.66 12.97
N PRO A 76 -22.20 -41.38 12.75
CA PRO A 76 -21.02 -41.03 11.97
C PRO A 76 -19.77 -41.60 12.66
N GLU A 77 -18.75 -41.94 11.88
CA GLU A 77 -17.49 -42.52 12.37
C GLU A 77 -16.77 -41.63 13.38
N PHE A 78 -17.01 -40.32 13.31
CA PHE A 78 -16.51 -39.33 14.26
C PHE A 78 -17.59 -38.31 14.60
N PHE A 79 -17.50 -37.74 15.79
CA PHE A 79 -18.33 -36.61 16.23
C PHE A 79 -17.45 -35.37 16.33
N GLY A 80 -17.71 -34.37 15.49
CA GLY A 80 -16.95 -33.12 15.45
C GLY A 80 -16.96 -32.48 14.07
N VAL A 81 -16.48 -31.23 13.99
CA VAL A 81 -16.30 -30.55 12.71
C VAL A 81 -14.94 -30.94 12.13
N ARG A 82 -14.94 -31.68 11.01
CA ARG A 82 -13.74 -31.80 10.19
C ARG A 82 -13.53 -30.49 9.45
N LYS A 83 -12.41 -29.80 9.73
CA LYS A 83 -11.97 -28.69 8.88
C LYS A 83 -11.28 -29.29 7.65
N LYS A 84 -12.10 -29.57 6.63
CA LYS A 84 -11.76 -30.08 5.29
C LYS A 84 -11.13 -31.47 5.23
N ASP A 85 -11.36 -32.17 4.13
CA ASP A 85 -10.80 -33.50 3.88
C ASP A 85 -9.29 -33.41 3.57
N PRO A 86 -8.50 -34.49 3.74
CA PRO A 86 -7.03 -34.53 3.62
C PRO A 86 -6.43 -34.19 2.24
N GLY A 87 -7.17 -33.55 1.35
CA GLY A 87 -6.71 -33.06 0.04
C GLY A 87 -7.33 -31.73 -0.40
N GLU A 88 -8.15 -31.09 0.44
CA GLU A 88 -8.76 -29.77 0.15
C GLU A 88 -8.17 -28.64 1.01
N GLY A 89 -7.12 -28.95 1.77
CA GLY A 89 -6.35 -27.97 2.53
C GLY A 89 -5.59 -27.05 1.59
N GLU A 90 -5.54 -25.77 1.93
CA GLU A 90 -4.57 -24.85 1.33
C GLU A 90 -3.19 -25.22 1.89
N HIS A 91 -2.44 -26.01 1.12
CA HIS A 91 -1.11 -26.39 1.53
C HIS A 91 -0.14 -25.23 1.35
N VAL A 92 0.85 -25.14 2.24
CA VAL A 92 1.85 -24.07 2.21
C VAL A 92 2.60 -24.04 0.88
N ASP A 93 2.84 -25.23 0.30
CA ASP A 93 3.50 -25.36 -1.00
C ASP A 93 2.70 -24.72 -2.14
N ASP A 94 1.37 -24.82 -2.12
CA ASP A 94 0.49 -24.20 -3.14
C ASP A 94 0.50 -22.67 -3.05
N VAL A 95 0.69 -22.13 -1.85
CA VAL A 95 0.74 -20.68 -1.59
C VAL A 95 2.12 -20.10 -1.93
N LEU A 96 3.19 -20.86 -1.68
CA LEU A 96 4.56 -20.44 -1.93
C LEU A 96 5.03 -20.69 -3.37
N ALA A 97 4.34 -21.55 -4.12
CA ALA A 97 4.66 -21.80 -5.51
C ALA A 97 4.46 -20.52 -6.34
N GLN A 98 5.50 -20.12 -7.08
CA GLN A 98 5.37 -19.04 -8.04
C GLN A 98 4.42 -19.47 -9.17
N PRO A 99 3.32 -18.74 -9.41
CA PRO A 99 2.36 -19.12 -10.45
C PRO A 99 3.03 -19.21 -11.82
N GLY A 100 2.87 -20.35 -12.48
CA GLY A 100 3.38 -20.62 -13.83
C GLY A 100 4.88 -20.92 -13.94
N ALA A 101 5.58 -21.16 -12.83
CA ALA A 101 6.94 -21.70 -12.85
C ALA A 101 7.00 -23.23 -13.02
N GLU A 102 5.84 -23.91 -13.10
CA GLU A 102 5.73 -25.38 -13.15
C GLU A 102 6.35 -26.01 -14.41
N SER A 103 6.37 -25.29 -15.53
CA SER A 103 6.95 -25.77 -16.79
C SER A 103 7.42 -24.62 -17.66
N GLU A 104 8.37 -24.88 -18.57
CA GLU A 104 8.81 -23.90 -19.58
C GLU A 104 7.63 -23.45 -20.45
N TYR A 105 6.66 -24.33 -20.71
CA TYR A 105 5.44 -24.00 -21.44
C TYR A 105 4.58 -22.99 -20.66
N ALA A 106 4.40 -23.18 -19.35
CA ALA A 106 3.64 -22.24 -18.52
C ALA A 106 4.32 -20.86 -18.44
N GLN A 107 5.66 -20.83 -18.31
CA GLN A 107 6.42 -19.59 -18.30
C GLN A 107 6.33 -18.83 -19.64
N THR A 108 6.44 -19.55 -20.77
CA THR A 108 6.31 -18.93 -22.11
C THR A 108 4.90 -18.42 -22.37
N LYS A 109 3.87 -19.14 -21.91
CA LYS A 109 2.47 -18.70 -21.96
C LYS A 109 2.23 -17.43 -21.13
N LEU A 110 2.79 -17.35 -19.92
CA LEU A 110 2.74 -16.14 -19.10
C LEU A 110 3.46 -14.97 -19.79
N THR A 111 4.68 -15.20 -20.26
CA THR A 111 5.45 -14.18 -21.00
C THR A 111 4.67 -13.68 -22.23
N GLN A 112 3.96 -14.57 -22.93
CA GLN A 112 3.11 -14.20 -24.06
C GLN A 112 1.92 -13.32 -23.62
N ALA A 113 1.27 -13.65 -22.50
CA ALA A 113 0.16 -12.86 -21.96
C ALA A 113 0.63 -11.47 -21.48
N GLU A 114 1.77 -11.41 -20.80
CA GLU A 114 2.35 -10.18 -20.25
C GLU A 114 3.03 -9.28 -21.30
N ARG A 115 3.21 -9.77 -22.53
CA ARG A 115 3.81 -9.02 -23.65
C ARG A 115 3.12 -7.70 -23.95
N HIS A 116 1.84 -7.58 -23.60
CA HIS A 116 1.05 -6.37 -23.83
C HIS A 116 1.36 -5.25 -22.83
N TYR A 117 1.96 -5.57 -21.69
CA TYR A 117 2.28 -4.57 -20.67
C TYR A 117 3.32 -3.57 -21.15
N HIS A 118 3.16 -2.33 -20.70
CA HIS A 118 4.02 -1.23 -21.10
C HIS A 118 5.46 -1.45 -20.62
N SER A 119 5.65 -1.86 -19.36
CA SER A 119 6.97 -2.19 -18.79
C SER A 119 7.67 -3.29 -19.58
N THR A 120 6.99 -4.41 -19.85
CA THR A 120 7.53 -5.54 -20.62
C THR A 120 7.96 -5.12 -22.03
N ARG A 121 7.26 -4.16 -22.65
CA ARG A 121 7.60 -3.64 -23.98
C ARG A 121 8.74 -2.61 -23.95
N MET A 122 8.80 -1.76 -22.93
CA MET A 122 9.77 -0.66 -22.82
C MET A 122 11.11 -1.13 -22.23
N GLU A 123 11.08 -2.13 -21.37
CA GLU A 123 12.22 -2.58 -20.55
C GLU A 123 12.49 -4.09 -20.70
N PRO A 124 12.73 -4.59 -21.94
CA PRO A 124 13.05 -5.99 -22.12
C PRO A 124 14.42 -6.32 -21.51
N LEU A 125 14.47 -7.26 -20.57
CA LEU A 125 15.72 -7.62 -19.88
C LEU A 125 16.80 -8.06 -20.89
N GLY A 126 17.99 -7.45 -20.78
CA GLY A 126 19.14 -7.75 -21.64
C GLY A 126 19.03 -7.22 -23.08
N LYS A 127 17.99 -6.45 -23.40
CA LYS A 127 17.82 -5.80 -24.70
C LYS A 127 17.48 -4.33 -24.51
N CYS A 128 17.87 -3.50 -25.47
CA CYS A 128 17.40 -2.11 -25.50
C CYS A 128 15.97 -2.06 -26.00
N PHE A 129 15.26 -0.98 -25.65
CA PHE A 129 13.92 -0.71 -26.18
C PHE A 129 13.94 -0.65 -27.71
N SER A 130 13.01 -1.37 -28.36
CA SER A 130 12.83 -1.32 -29.82
C SER A 130 11.57 -0.54 -30.17
N HIS A 131 11.74 0.57 -30.91
CA HIS A 131 10.63 1.42 -31.37
C HIS A 131 9.77 0.81 -32.51
N GLY A 132 10.04 -0.43 -32.94
CA GLY A 132 9.27 -1.11 -33.98
C GLY A 132 9.54 -0.62 -35.42
N HIS A 133 10.65 0.09 -35.64
CA HIS A 133 11.02 0.56 -36.98
C HIS A 133 11.38 -0.60 -37.93
N VAL A 134 10.84 -0.57 -39.15
CA VAL A 134 11.24 -1.46 -40.24
C VAL A 134 12.48 -0.86 -40.90
N LEU A 135 13.65 -1.45 -40.63
CA LEU A 135 14.90 -1.04 -41.25
C LEU A 135 15.02 -1.65 -42.66
N PRO A 136 15.68 -0.97 -43.62
CA PRO A 136 16.01 -1.54 -44.92
C PRO A 136 16.86 -2.82 -44.79
N GLU A 137 16.72 -3.76 -45.74
CA GLU A 137 17.38 -5.07 -45.68
C GLU A 137 18.91 -4.98 -45.58
N GLU A 138 19.52 -4.01 -46.26
CA GLU A 138 20.96 -3.75 -46.23
C GLU A 138 21.47 -3.43 -44.82
N CYS A 139 20.68 -2.70 -44.03
CA CYS A 139 21.01 -2.25 -42.69
C CYS A 139 20.91 -3.35 -41.62
N ARG A 140 20.36 -4.52 -41.96
CA ARG A 140 20.21 -5.65 -41.02
C ARG A 140 21.51 -6.45 -40.86
N THR A 141 22.42 -6.35 -41.82
CA THR A 141 23.72 -7.02 -41.78
C THR A 141 24.65 -6.33 -40.78
N ARG A 142 25.45 -7.10 -40.04
CA ARG A 142 26.43 -6.54 -39.07
C ARG A 142 27.56 -5.75 -39.75
N GLU A 143 27.71 -5.89 -41.05
CA GLU A 143 28.75 -5.22 -41.85
C GLU A 143 28.34 -3.80 -42.25
N HIS A 144 27.04 -3.51 -42.28
CA HIS A 144 26.53 -2.19 -42.59
C HIS A 144 26.90 -1.18 -41.50
N LYS A 145 27.55 -0.08 -41.89
CA LYS A 145 27.91 1.03 -41.00
C LYS A 145 26.93 2.17 -41.20
N PHE A 146 26.23 2.54 -40.13
CA PHE A 146 25.33 3.69 -40.15
C PHE A 146 26.09 5.01 -40.23
N GLY A 147 25.51 5.99 -40.92
CA GLY A 147 26.08 7.32 -41.09
C GLY A 147 26.61 7.57 -42.51
N LYS A 148 26.86 8.84 -42.83
CA LYS A 148 27.39 9.23 -44.14
C LYS A 148 28.91 9.07 -44.12
N SER A 149 29.46 8.23 -45.00
CA SER A 149 30.91 8.17 -45.20
C SER A 149 31.42 9.52 -45.70
N THR A 150 32.37 10.10 -44.97
CA THR A 150 33.08 11.33 -45.35
C THR A 150 34.23 11.07 -46.33
N ILE A 151 34.67 9.82 -46.45
CA ILE A 151 35.71 9.45 -47.39
C ILE A 151 35.03 9.20 -48.72
N THR A 152 35.03 10.22 -49.59
CA THR A 152 34.72 10.03 -51.01
C THR A 152 35.90 9.30 -51.64
N PRO A 153 35.74 8.08 -52.17
CA PRO A 153 36.79 7.42 -52.93
C PRO A 153 37.15 8.32 -54.12
N GLY A 154 38.39 8.85 -54.15
CA GLY A 154 38.84 9.78 -55.20
C GLY A 154 38.78 11.28 -54.86
N GLY A 155 38.58 11.65 -53.58
CA GLY A 155 38.80 13.04 -53.16
C GLY A 155 40.23 13.50 -53.45
N ASN A 156 40.39 14.66 -54.10
CA ASN A 156 41.69 15.20 -54.46
C ASN A 156 42.53 15.41 -53.21
N ASP A 157 43.62 14.65 -53.08
CA ASP A 157 44.58 14.80 -51.99
C ASP A 157 45.09 16.24 -51.97
N SER A 158 45.22 16.83 -50.77
CA SER A 158 45.66 18.22 -50.60
C SER A 158 47.01 18.46 -51.30
N LYS A 159 47.84 17.42 -51.37
CA LYS A 159 49.10 17.39 -52.12
C LYS A 159 48.93 17.70 -53.62
N THR A 160 47.89 17.18 -54.26
CA THR A 160 47.63 17.43 -55.69
C THR A 160 47.11 18.84 -55.97
N LEU A 161 46.38 19.42 -55.02
CA LEU A 161 45.92 20.81 -55.10
C LEU A 161 47.06 21.80 -54.86
N ILE A 162 47.95 21.52 -53.89
CA ILE A 162 49.11 22.36 -53.57
C ILE A 162 50.16 22.26 -54.68
N TYR A 163 50.41 21.05 -55.18
CA TYR A 163 51.38 20.78 -56.24
C TYR A 163 50.65 20.32 -57.48
N MET A 164 50.01 21.26 -58.17
CA MET A 164 49.48 20.99 -59.50
C MET A 164 50.65 20.60 -60.41
N PRO A 165 50.64 19.41 -61.04
CA PRO A 165 51.63 19.10 -62.06
C PRO A 165 51.43 20.12 -63.19
N SER A 166 52.45 20.94 -63.46
CA SER A 166 52.36 21.93 -64.53
C SER A 166 51.99 21.23 -65.83
N ALA A 167 50.95 21.71 -66.50
CA ALA A 167 50.59 21.22 -67.82
C ALA A 167 51.81 21.35 -68.73
N LYS A 168 52.13 20.30 -69.49
CA LYS A 168 53.25 20.35 -70.45
C LYS A 168 53.00 21.52 -71.41
N PRO A 169 53.97 22.44 -71.60
CA PRO A 169 53.75 23.61 -72.44
C PRO A 169 53.44 23.16 -73.87
N VAL A 170 52.31 23.62 -74.41
CA VAL A 170 51.91 23.31 -75.79
C VAL A 170 52.74 24.17 -76.74
N PRO A 171 53.33 23.60 -77.82
CA PRO A 171 54.10 24.38 -78.78
C PRO A 171 53.24 25.49 -79.42
N GLY A 172 53.62 26.76 -79.22
CA GLY A 172 52.96 27.92 -79.83
C GLY A 172 52.11 28.78 -78.88
N GLU A 173 51.69 28.28 -77.72
CA GLU A 173 50.93 29.08 -76.72
C GLU A 173 51.74 30.29 -76.25
N ARG A 174 53.05 30.11 -76.05
CA ARG A 174 53.96 31.18 -75.61
C ARG A 174 53.96 32.37 -76.59
N ALA A 175 53.99 32.12 -77.90
CA ALA A 175 53.95 33.18 -78.91
C ALA A 175 52.62 33.93 -78.88
N GLN A 176 51.50 33.22 -78.64
CA GLN A 176 50.19 33.84 -78.48
C GLN A 176 50.10 34.69 -77.21
N TYR A 177 50.63 34.23 -76.08
CA TYR A 177 50.66 34.99 -74.82
C TYR A 177 51.57 36.23 -74.90
N ILE A 178 52.71 36.14 -75.61
CA ILE A 178 53.57 37.29 -75.91
C ILE A 178 52.79 38.34 -76.72
N LYS A 179 52.02 37.92 -77.74
CA LYS A 179 51.25 38.83 -78.61
C LYS A 179 50.03 39.43 -77.91
N SER A 180 49.29 38.65 -77.12
CA SER A 180 48.03 39.06 -76.49
C SER A 180 48.22 39.82 -75.18
N HIS A 181 49.14 39.37 -74.31
CA HIS A 181 49.30 39.88 -72.95
C HIS A 181 50.66 40.54 -72.71
N GLY A 182 51.55 40.56 -73.70
CA GLY A 182 52.91 41.08 -73.52
C GLY A 182 53.72 40.27 -72.51
N SER A 183 53.44 38.96 -72.38
CA SER A 183 54.10 38.07 -71.42
C SER A 183 55.47 37.64 -71.94
N TYR A 184 56.47 38.51 -71.77
CA TYR A 184 57.86 38.22 -72.12
C TYR A 184 58.57 37.47 -70.99
N GLY A 185 59.51 36.60 -71.34
CA GLY A 185 60.40 36.00 -70.36
C GLY A 185 61.32 37.06 -69.73
N PRO A 186 61.85 36.81 -68.53
CA PRO A 186 62.86 37.69 -67.94
C PRO A 186 64.06 37.85 -68.90
N GLY A 187 64.36 39.10 -69.28
CA GLY A 187 65.48 39.43 -70.18
C GLY A 187 65.18 39.35 -71.69
N GLU A 188 63.95 39.01 -72.11
CA GLU A 188 63.61 38.96 -73.53
C GLU A 188 63.26 40.35 -74.09
N GLN A 189 63.83 40.67 -75.25
CA GLN A 189 63.47 41.89 -75.97
C GLN A 189 62.17 41.68 -76.76
N ARG A 190 61.33 42.72 -76.78
CA ARG A 190 60.08 42.72 -77.55
C ARG A 190 60.36 42.74 -79.05
N SER A 191 60.07 41.64 -79.74
CA SER A 191 59.97 41.65 -81.21
C SER A 191 58.75 42.46 -81.63
N ARG A 192 58.93 43.35 -82.60
CA ARG A 192 57.85 44.13 -83.23
C ARG A 192 57.51 43.66 -84.64
N ASP A 193 58.12 42.54 -85.07
CA ASP A 193 57.94 41.92 -86.38
C ASP A 193 58.05 42.93 -87.54
N TYR A 194 58.95 43.91 -87.42
CA TYR A 194 59.25 44.84 -88.50
C TYR A 194 59.96 44.10 -89.64
N ASP A 195 59.56 44.38 -90.87
CA ASP A 195 60.31 44.00 -92.06
C ASP A 195 61.48 44.97 -92.23
N TRP A 196 62.66 44.57 -91.73
CA TRP A 196 63.86 45.41 -91.71
C TRP A 196 64.54 45.56 -93.07
N LYS A 197 63.98 44.98 -94.16
CA LYS A 197 64.41 45.18 -95.56
C LYS A 197 65.94 45.26 -95.77
N GLY A 198 66.70 44.40 -95.08
CA GLY A 198 68.15 44.29 -95.18
C GLY A 198 68.98 45.02 -94.11
N CYS A 199 68.39 45.78 -93.17
CA CYS A 199 69.10 46.37 -92.04
C CYS A 199 69.29 45.38 -90.88
N ASP A 200 70.54 45.11 -90.48
CA ASP A 200 70.84 44.28 -89.31
C ASP A 200 70.80 45.13 -88.01
N LEU A 201 69.89 44.77 -87.10
CA LEU A 201 69.62 45.53 -85.87
C LEU A 201 70.81 45.54 -84.91
N LYS A 202 71.71 44.54 -84.99
CA LYS A 202 72.87 44.48 -84.09
C LYS A 202 73.94 45.51 -84.46
N THR A 203 73.96 45.97 -85.71
CA THR A 203 75.04 46.82 -86.24
C THR A 203 74.59 48.25 -86.56
N HIS A 204 73.30 48.50 -86.78
CA HIS A 204 72.76 49.82 -87.10
C HIS A 204 72.56 50.74 -85.86
N ARG A 205 73.03 52.00 -85.91
CA ARG A 205 72.76 53.02 -84.87
C ARG A 205 71.49 53.81 -85.18
N PHE A 206 70.51 53.79 -84.27
CA PHE A 206 69.23 54.47 -84.42
C PHE A 206 69.21 55.89 -83.81
N GLY A 207 68.52 56.84 -84.46
CA GLY A 207 68.21 58.20 -83.97
C GLY A 207 68.45 59.33 -84.99
N GLU A 208 67.73 60.44 -84.84
CA GLU A 208 68.05 61.76 -85.44
C GLU A 208 68.69 62.64 -84.34
N GLY A 209 69.70 63.45 -84.69
CA GLY A 209 70.43 64.25 -83.71
C GLY A 209 69.56 65.31 -83.01
N VAL A 210 69.57 65.28 -81.68
CA VAL A 210 68.98 66.20 -80.67
C VAL A 210 68.19 67.45 -81.16
N GLY A 211 66.94 67.56 -80.69
CA GLY A 211 66.16 68.82 -80.60
C GLY A 211 65.05 68.77 -79.52
N SER A 212 65.04 69.76 -78.62
CA SER A 212 64.31 69.93 -77.34
C SER A 212 62.83 70.38 -77.42
N TYR A 213 62.03 70.20 -76.35
CA TYR A 213 61.28 71.25 -75.58
C TYR A 213 60.10 70.70 -74.74
N VAL A 214 60.02 71.15 -73.48
CA VAL A 214 58.99 70.92 -72.44
C VAL A 214 58.26 72.26 -72.18
N ALA A 215 56.93 72.26 -72.00
CA ALA A 215 56.15 73.48 -71.71
C ALA A 215 55.34 73.39 -70.38
N LEU A 216 55.12 74.56 -69.77
CA LEU A 216 54.84 74.85 -68.36
C LEU A 216 53.52 75.67 -68.19
N ASN A 217 52.77 75.43 -67.09
CA ASN A 217 51.72 76.27 -66.45
C ASN A 217 50.23 76.27 -66.93
N GLY A 218 49.38 75.38 -66.37
CA GLY A 218 47.91 75.37 -66.55
C GLY A 218 47.05 75.42 -65.26
N LEU A 219 47.64 75.49 -64.06
CA LEU A 219 46.94 75.22 -62.80
C LEU A 219 46.27 76.42 -62.10
N ALA A 220 46.49 77.65 -62.57
CA ALA A 220 46.13 78.85 -61.81
C ALA A 220 44.68 79.35 -61.99
N LEU A 221 43.93 78.87 -63.01
CA LEU A 221 42.57 79.34 -63.31
C LEU A 221 41.44 78.62 -62.54
N GLY A 222 41.70 77.45 -61.94
CA GLY A 222 40.66 76.63 -61.30
C GLY A 222 40.36 76.95 -59.83
N ALA A 223 41.25 77.67 -59.13
CA ALA A 223 41.17 77.84 -57.68
C ALA A 223 40.17 78.92 -57.23
N THR A 224 39.90 79.93 -58.06
CA THR A 224 39.08 81.10 -57.69
C THR A 224 37.57 80.84 -57.84
N ALA A 225 37.15 79.99 -58.78
CA ALA A 225 35.75 79.62 -58.97
C ALA A 225 35.16 78.77 -57.82
N ALA A 226 36.00 78.17 -56.97
CA ALA A 226 35.56 77.29 -55.88
C ALA A 226 35.17 78.04 -54.59
N MET A 227 35.54 79.31 -54.43
CA MET A 227 35.35 80.05 -53.17
C MET A 227 34.05 80.88 -53.12
N GLU A 228 33.41 81.20 -54.26
CA GLU A 228 32.22 82.06 -54.33
C GLU A 228 30.87 81.35 -54.08
N GLN A 229 30.85 80.02 -53.95
CA GLN A 229 29.61 79.22 -53.98
C GLN A 229 29.11 78.71 -52.61
N LEU A 230 29.46 79.39 -51.51
CA LEU A 230 29.06 79.08 -50.13
C LEU A 230 28.32 80.29 -49.57
N ASP A 231 26.98 80.36 -49.54
CA ASP A 231 26.02 79.81 -48.56
C ASP A 231 24.60 80.36 -48.91
N PRO A 232 23.44 79.95 -48.32
CA PRO A 232 23.17 79.12 -47.13
C PRO A 232 22.27 77.89 -47.38
N GLN A 233 22.11 77.02 -46.36
CA GLN A 233 21.34 75.77 -46.43
C GLN A 233 19.90 75.97 -46.97
N PRO A 234 19.51 75.31 -48.07
CA PRO A 234 18.17 75.47 -48.64
C PRO A 234 17.10 74.85 -47.72
N ILE A 235 15.92 75.49 -47.64
CA ILE A 235 14.74 74.90 -47.01
C ILE A 235 14.31 73.68 -47.82
N ILE A 236 14.44 72.50 -47.24
CA ILE A 236 14.12 71.22 -47.88
C ILE A 236 12.87 70.57 -47.26
N SER A 237 12.19 69.76 -48.06
CA SER A 237 11.02 68.99 -47.58
C SER A 237 11.40 67.97 -46.51
N GLN A 238 10.46 67.67 -45.60
CA GLN A 238 10.67 66.70 -44.52
C GLN A 238 11.06 65.30 -45.05
N ARG A 239 10.48 64.89 -46.18
CA ARG A 239 10.83 63.63 -46.86
C ARG A 239 12.30 63.61 -47.27
N MET A 240 12.80 64.68 -47.88
CA MET A 240 14.19 64.78 -48.30
C MET A 240 15.15 64.87 -47.11
N ARG A 241 14.73 65.53 -46.02
CA ARG A 241 15.48 65.54 -44.75
C ARG A 241 15.60 64.13 -44.14
N ASN A 242 14.51 63.38 -44.06
CA ASN A 242 14.52 62.01 -43.53
C ASN A 242 15.39 61.07 -44.39
N PHE A 243 15.36 61.22 -45.72
CA PHE A 243 16.25 60.46 -46.63
C PHE A 243 17.72 60.80 -46.41
N LYS A 244 18.06 62.10 -46.29
CA LYS A 244 19.43 62.53 -45.96
C LYS A 244 19.88 62.06 -44.57
N ALA A 245 18.97 61.94 -43.60
CA ALA A 245 19.30 61.44 -42.26
C ALA A 245 19.71 59.96 -42.23
N LEU A 246 19.31 59.17 -43.24
CA LEU A 246 19.73 57.77 -43.41
C LEU A 246 21.12 57.63 -44.06
N GLN A 247 21.70 58.71 -44.58
CA GLN A 247 23.04 58.66 -45.17
C GLN A 247 24.13 58.66 -44.09
N ASP A 248 25.29 58.11 -44.45
CA ASP A 248 26.45 58.01 -43.56
C ASP A 248 26.99 59.40 -43.23
N LYS A 249 27.31 59.61 -41.94
CA LYS A 249 27.86 60.86 -41.42
C LYS A 249 29.16 60.56 -40.70
N LEU A 250 30.14 61.44 -40.85
CA LEU A 250 31.43 61.29 -40.18
C LEU A 250 31.24 61.28 -38.65
N GLY A 251 31.82 60.29 -37.97
CA GLY A 251 31.78 60.17 -36.51
C GLY A 251 30.47 59.61 -35.93
N GLN A 252 29.49 59.25 -36.76
CA GLN A 252 28.25 58.58 -36.32
C GLN A 252 28.16 57.19 -36.93
N SER A 253 27.59 56.22 -36.20
CA SER A 253 27.27 54.92 -36.78
C SER A 253 26.11 55.07 -37.77
N ARG A 254 26.13 54.24 -38.82
CA ARG A 254 25.11 54.25 -39.87
C ARG A 254 23.71 54.01 -39.29
N TYR A 255 22.77 54.91 -39.57
CA TYR A 255 21.39 54.77 -39.15
C TYR A 255 20.64 53.82 -40.09
N LEU A 256 20.28 52.63 -39.61
CA LEU A 256 19.61 51.59 -40.40
C LEU A 256 18.08 51.72 -40.44
N GLY A 257 17.50 52.86 -40.06
CA GLY A 257 16.06 53.10 -40.17
C GLY A 257 15.19 52.30 -39.18
N HIS A 258 15.72 51.91 -38.02
CA HIS A 258 14.90 51.28 -36.99
C HIS A 258 13.87 52.27 -36.44
N THR A 259 12.60 52.01 -36.69
CA THR A 259 11.47 52.66 -36.00
C THR A 259 11.49 52.20 -34.55
N GLY A 260 11.40 53.14 -33.60
CA GLY A 260 11.54 52.91 -32.16
C GLY A 260 10.44 52.06 -31.51
N ALA A 261 10.17 50.87 -32.06
CA ALA A 261 9.20 49.90 -31.56
C ALA A 261 9.53 49.43 -30.13
N TYR A 262 10.79 49.56 -29.70
CA TYR A 262 11.22 49.26 -28.34
C TYR A 262 11.96 50.46 -27.76
N GLN A 263 11.36 51.10 -26.76
CA GLN A 263 12.00 52.17 -25.99
C GLN A 263 12.80 51.53 -24.86
N PHE A 264 14.06 51.23 -25.15
CA PHE A 264 15.00 50.83 -24.11
C PHE A 264 15.54 52.07 -23.38
N GLY A 265 15.65 52.00 -22.05
CA GLY A 265 16.34 53.05 -21.28
C GLY A 265 17.81 53.13 -21.68
N LYS A 266 18.45 54.30 -21.51
CA LYS A 266 19.87 54.51 -21.85
C LYS A 266 20.84 53.51 -21.19
N MET A 267 20.44 52.92 -20.07
CA MET A 267 21.21 51.92 -19.31
C MET A 267 20.91 50.47 -19.70
N HIS A 268 20.05 50.24 -20.69
CA HIS A 268 19.75 48.89 -21.15
C HIS A 268 20.99 48.24 -21.77
N ARG A 269 21.27 47.01 -21.35
CA ARG A 269 22.36 46.20 -21.91
C ARG A 269 21.75 45.23 -22.93
N TYR A 270 22.17 45.36 -24.17
CA TYR A 270 21.78 44.45 -25.24
C TYR A 270 22.45 43.08 -25.08
N GLY A 271 21.76 42.03 -25.53
CA GLY A 271 22.21 40.64 -25.44
C GLY A 271 21.19 39.74 -24.73
N LYS A 272 21.44 38.43 -24.75
CA LYS A 272 20.61 37.45 -24.04
C LYS A 272 21.18 37.24 -22.63
N LYS A 273 20.34 37.36 -21.59
CA LYS A 273 20.73 37.02 -20.21
C LYS A 273 21.21 35.56 -20.15
N SER A 274 22.22 35.27 -19.33
CA SER A 274 22.74 33.90 -19.12
C SER A 274 21.77 33.02 -18.34
N VAL A 275 20.98 33.63 -17.45
CA VAL A 275 19.91 32.97 -16.70
C VAL A 275 18.74 32.69 -17.65
N ARG A 276 18.19 31.46 -17.62
CA ARG A 276 17.11 31.06 -18.52
C ARG A 276 15.75 31.58 -18.03
N GLY A 277 15.59 31.87 -16.74
CA GLY A 277 14.42 32.54 -16.15
C GLY A 277 14.69 33.17 -14.77
N GLU A 278 13.95 34.22 -14.42
CA GLU A 278 13.98 34.78 -13.07
C GLU A 278 13.28 33.79 -12.11
N GLY A 279 14.00 33.26 -11.11
CA GLY A 279 13.46 32.27 -10.17
C GLY A 279 13.93 30.83 -10.34
N GLU A 280 15.02 30.58 -11.08
CA GLU A 280 15.69 29.28 -11.06
C GLU A 280 16.17 28.93 -9.65
N TRP A 281 15.92 27.70 -9.22
CA TRP A 281 16.33 27.23 -7.91
C TRP A 281 17.85 27.19 -7.79
N ASP A 282 18.36 27.78 -6.72
CA ASP A 282 19.76 27.63 -6.33
C ASP A 282 20.01 26.22 -5.77
N ALA A 283 21.26 25.76 -5.76
CA ALA A 283 21.64 24.45 -5.26
C ALA A 283 21.15 24.21 -3.81
N ARG A 284 21.15 25.26 -2.98
CA ARG A 284 20.60 25.20 -1.63
C ARG A 284 19.09 24.97 -1.61
N GLN A 285 18.34 25.65 -2.49
CA GLN A 285 16.89 25.49 -2.60
C GLN A 285 16.53 24.09 -3.11
N CYS A 286 17.32 23.51 -4.02
CA CYS A 286 17.15 22.13 -4.46
C CYS A 286 17.35 21.10 -3.33
N ILE A 287 18.26 21.37 -2.39
CA ILE A 287 18.54 20.45 -1.26
C ILE A 287 17.48 20.58 -0.17
N ALA A 288 17.13 21.81 0.20
CA ALA A 288 16.20 22.07 1.29
C ALA A 288 14.72 21.90 0.86
N GLY A 289 14.43 22.04 -0.43
CA GLY A 289 13.07 22.15 -0.94
C GLY A 289 12.38 23.43 -0.48
N ASP A 290 11.13 23.58 -0.88
CA ASP A 290 10.19 24.60 -0.39
C ASP A 290 8.95 23.87 0.10
N TYR A 291 9.13 23.09 1.15
CA TYR A 291 8.07 22.29 1.76
C TYR A 291 7.19 23.17 2.63
N ALA A 292 5.88 22.94 2.61
CA ALA A 292 4.99 23.59 3.55
C ALA A 292 5.38 23.17 4.98
N PRO A 293 5.12 23.99 6.01
CA PRO A 293 5.38 23.61 7.40
C PRO A 293 4.71 22.28 7.78
N GLU A 294 3.54 22.00 7.22
CA GLU A 294 2.78 20.76 7.39
C GLU A 294 3.53 19.52 6.88
N ASP A 295 4.26 19.65 5.76
CA ASP A 295 5.06 18.56 5.18
C ASP A 295 6.38 18.35 5.94
N CYS A 296 6.81 19.36 6.71
CA CYS A 296 7.99 19.26 7.57
C CYS A 296 7.70 18.55 8.89
N GLU A 297 6.42 18.41 9.26
CA GLU A 297 6.03 17.73 10.49
C GLU A 297 6.20 16.21 10.35
N PRO A 298 6.64 15.52 11.42
CA PRO A 298 6.71 14.07 11.40
C PRO A 298 5.31 13.47 11.28
N GLU A 299 5.22 12.35 10.55
CA GLU A 299 3.97 11.64 10.33
C GLU A 299 3.22 11.37 11.65
N PRO A 300 1.90 11.65 11.72
CA PRO A 300 1.11 11.53 12.96
C PRO A 300 0.95 10.09 13.46
N GLU A 301 1.26 9.11 12.61
CA GLU A 301 1.22 7.67 12.89
C GLU A 301 2.43 7.17 13.69
N LEU A 302 3.48 7.99 13.83
CA LEU A 302 4.70 7.54 14.49
C LEU A 302 4.43 7.19 15.97
N GLY A 303 4.52 5.91 16.29
CA GLY A 303 4.31 5.38 17.65
C GLY A 303 2.85 5.18 18.06
N LYS A 304 1.88 5.30 17.14
CA LYS A 304 0.46 5.10 17.44
C LYS A 304 -0.23 4.32 16.32
N THR A 305 -1.21 3.50 16.69
CA THR A 305 -2.06 2.79 15.73
C THR A 305 -3.23 3.68 15.30
N LEU A 306 -3.35 3.98 13.99
CA LEU A 306 -4.53 4.66 13.41
C LEU A 306 -5.54 3.69 12.80
N THR A 307 -5.25 2.38 12.77
CA THR A 307 -6.17 1.34 12.27
C THR A 307 -7.47 1.35 13.08
N PRO A 308 -8.64 1.54 12.44
CA PRO A 308 -9.94 1.43 13.11
C PRO A 308 -10.04 0.12 13.91
N GLY A 309 -10.46 0.21 15.18
CA GLY A 309 -10.53 -0.95 16.10
C GLY A 309 -9.27 -1.18 16.94
N TYR A 310 -8.11 -0.69 16.53
CA TYR A 310 -6.85 -0.81 17.29
C TYR A 310 -6.33 0.52 17.80
N ARG A 311 -7.07 1.61 17.60
CA ARG A 311 -6.68 2.97 18.01
C ARG A 311 -6.58 3.05 19.52
N ASN A 312 -5.45 3.55 20.02
CA ASN A 312 -5.28 3.86 21.44
C ASN A 312 -5.91 5.24 21.77
N ILE A 313 -7.21 5.37 21.49
CA ILE A 313 -7.99 6.58 21.76
C ILE A 313 -9.09 6.21 22.76
N LEU A 314 -9.05 6.88 23.92
CA LEU A 314 -10.03 6.68 24.99
C LEU A 314 -11.16 7.69 24.85
N THR A 315 -12.40 7.23 24.92
CA THR A 315 -13.57 8.11 25.14
C THR A 315 -13.48 8.76 26.52
N GLU A 316 -14.07 9.95 26.72
CA GLU A 316 -14.07 10.63 28.03
C GLU A 316 -14.59 9.74 29.17
N LYS A 317 -15.68 9.00 28.94
CA LYS A 317 -16.25 8.04 29.90
C LYS A 317 -15.29 6.90 30.28
N SER A 318 -14.31 6.60 29.43
CA SER A 318 -13.38 5.50 29.63
C SER A 318 -11.99 5.95 30.11
N ARG A 319 -11.73 7.25 30.23
CA ARG A 319 -10.40 7.78 30.54
C ARG A 319 -9.91 7.45 31.97
N GLY A 320 -10.84 7.15 32.88
CA GLY A 320 -10.55 6.74 34.26
C GLY A 320 -10.96 5.31 34.60
N ARG A 321 -11.43 4.51 33.64
CA ARG A 321 -11.85 3.13 33.89
C ARG A 321 -10.75 2.16 33.53
N THR A 322 -10.60 1.09 34.29
CA THR A 322 -9.77 -0.04 33.91
C THR A 322 -10.51 -0.89 32.88
N PHE A 323 -9.81 -1.30 31.81
CA PHE A 323 -10.37 -2.22 30.82
C PHE A 323 -10.10 -3.65 31.27
N GLY A 324 -11.16 -4.41 31.55
CA GLY A 324 -11.08 -5.78 32.01
C GLY A 324 -12.37 -6.22 32.69
N VAL A 325 -12.38 -7.45 33.19
CA VAL A 325 -13.44 -7.97 34.06
C VAL A 325 -12.86 -8.08 35.47
N PRO A 326 -13.44 -7.42 36.48
CA PRO A 326 -12.95 -7.53 37.85
C PRO A 326 -13.20 -8.93 38.41
N SER A 327 -12.32 -9.40 39.30
CA SER A 327 -12.46 -10.71 39.95
C SER A 327 -13.71 -10.79 40.83
N VAL A 328 -14.12 -9.66 41.42
CA VAL A 328 -15.39 -9.51 42.14
C VAL A 328 -16.30 -8.63 41.28
N ARG A 329 -17.44 -9.16 40.86
CA ARG A 329 -18.32 -8.51 39.87
C ARG A 329 -19.38 -7.65 40.53
N THR A 330 -18.94 -6.61 41.25
CA THR A 330 -19.82 -5.57 41.78
C THR A 330 -20.37 -4.64 40.69
N ASP A 331 -19.83 -4.73 39.46
CA ASP A 331 -20.25 -3.97 38.29
C ASP A 331 -21.62 -4.41 37.73
N ILE A 332 -22.13 -5.58 38.14
CA ILE A 332 -23.37 -6.17 37.64
C ILE A 332 -24.35 -6.41 38.79
N PRO A 333 -25.66 -6.23 38.55
CA PRO A 333 -26.67 -6.55 39.55
C PRO A 333 -26.66 -8.04 39.90
N LYS A 334 -26.80 -8.34 41.20
CA LYS A 334 -26.98 -9.70 41.71
C LYS A 334 -28.23 -10.34 41.10
N TYR A 335 -28.16 -11.62 40.75
CA TYR A 335 -29.33 -12.36 40.26
C TYR A 335 -30.32 -12.60 41.39
N ALA A 336 -31.63 -12.49 41.09
CA ALA A 336 -32.69 -12.76 42.07
C ALA A 336 -32.69 -14.20 42.59
N VAL A 337 -32.27 -15.15 41.75
CA VAL A 337 -32.04 -16.54 42.12
C VAL A 337 -30.65 -16.92 41.63
N ARG A 338 -29.74 -17.22 42.56
CA ARG A 338 -28.39 -17.71 42.22
C ARG A 338 -28.48 -19.11 41.61
N SER A 339 -27.69 -19.35 40.57
CA SER A 339 -27.51 -20.69 40.02
C SER A 339 -26.69 -21.55 40.99
N VAL A 340 -27.00 -22.85 41.08
CA VAL A 340 -26.24 -23.81 41.89
C VAL A 340 -24.80 -23.96 41.40
N ALA A 341 -24.56 -23.68 40.11
CA ALA A 341 -23.25 -23.76 39.47
C ALA A 341 -22.62 -22.39 39.21
N ASP A 342 -23.09 -21.33 39.89
CA ASP A 342 -22.44 -20.02 39.79
C ASP A 342 -21.12 -20.04 40.57
N SER A 343 -20.02 -19.74 39.87
CA SER A 343 -18.66 -19.70 40.43
C SER A 343 -18.15 -18.27 40.63
N GLN A 344 -18.98 -17.26 40.33
CA GLN A 344 -18.57 -15.86 40.38
C GLN A 344 -19.04 -15.19 41.67
N ASN A 345 -18.15 -14.38 42.26
CA ASN A 345 -18.48 -13.54 43.42
C ASN A 345 -18.98 -12.17 42.96
N TYR A 346 -20.12 -11.70 43.52
CA TYR A 346 -20.76 -10.41 43.21
C TYR A 346 -20.62 -9.37 44.33
N GLY A 347 -19.74 -9.61 45.30
CA GLY A 347 -19.50 -8.74 46.46
C GLY A 347 -20.40 -9.04 47.66
N ASP A 348 -21.06 -10.19 47.68
CA ASP A 348 -21.95 -10.72 48.73
C ASP A 348 -21.42 -11.99 49.39
N ASP A 349 -20.28 -12.51 48.95
CA ASP A 349 -19.71 -13.68 49.62
C ASP A 349 -19.07 -13.26 50.96
N PRO A 350 -19.32 -14.02 52.05
CA PRO A 350 -18.78 -13.69 53.37
C PRO A 350 -17.26 -13.83 53.40
N THR A 351 -16.64 -13.10 54.32
CA THR A 351 -15.19 -13.19 54.52
C THR A 351 -14.83 -14.56 55.11
N GLY A 352 -13.63 -15.08 54.83
CA GLY A 352 -13.19 -16.37 55.38
C GLY A 352 -13.24 -16.47 56.91
N LYS A 353 -13.13 -15.34 57.62
CA LYS A 353 -13.32 -15.28 59.08
C LYS A 353 -14.75 -15.57 59.50
N GLU A 354 -15.74 -15.00 58.82
CA GLU A 354 -17.17 -15.16 59.12
C GLU A 354 -17.62 -16.60 58.86
N LEU A 355 -17.08 -17.22 57.82
CA LEU A 355 -17.32 -18.64 57.53
C LEU A 355 -16.78 -19.58 58.63
N LEU A 356 -15.61 -19.27 59.19
CA LEU A 356 -15.02 -20.07 60.27
C LEU A 356 -15.69 -19.82 61.63
N TYR A 357 -16.20 -18.60 61.84
CA TYR A 357 -16.80 -18.15 63.09
C TYR A 357 -18.16 -17.48 62.83
N PRO A 358 -19.20 -18.26 62.47
CA PRO A 358 -20.50 -17.70 62.12
C PRO A 358 -21.16 -17.04 63.34
N SER A 359 -21.90 -15.96 63.09
CA SER A 359 -22.71 -15.29 64.12
C SER A 359 -23.85 -16.21 64.59
N ALA A 360 -24.36 -16.00 65.81
CA ALA A 360 -25.51 -16.78 66.31
C ALA A 360 -26.77 -16.56 65.44
N LEU A 361 -26.84 -15.42 64.74
CA LEU A 361 -27.96 -15.03 63.88
C LEU A 361 -27.89 -15.70 62.50
N SER A 362 -26.68 -16.04 62.03
CA SER A 362 -26.49 -16.87 60.84
C SER A 362 -27.13 -18.25 60.98
N GLN A 363 -27.20 -18.82 62.20
CA GLN A 363 -27.94 -20.06 62.46
C GLN A 363 -29.45 -19.92 62.24
N MET A 364 -29.98 -18.70 62.37
CA MET A 364 -31.38 -18.38 62.10
C MET A 364 -31.63 -18.05 60.62
N GLY A 365 -30.60 -18.12 59.77
CA GLY A 365 -30.66 -17.79 58.36
C GLY A 365 -30.65 -16.28 58.08
N ILE A 366 -30.15 -15.47 59.01
CA ILE A 366 -29.96 -14.03 58.80
C ILE A 366 -28.51 -13.80 58.37
N ASP A 367 -28.32 -13.26 57.16
CA ASP A 367 -27.02 -12.91 56.64
C ASP A 367 -26.47 -11.63 57.31
N ASP A 368 -25.14 -11.54 57.44
CA ASP A 368 -24.51 -10.42 58.14
C ASP A 368 -24.65 -9.09 57.34
N ASP A 369 -24.82 -9.16 56.01
CA ASP A 369 -25.16 -8.02 55.13
C ASP A 369 -26.45 -7.33 55.56
N GLU A 370 -27.39 -8.05 56.17
CA GLU A 370 -28.69 -7.51 56.58
C GLU A 370 -28.58 -6.43 57.67
N PHE A 371 -27.46 -6.44 58.41
CA PHE A 371 -27.14 -5.45 59.43
C PHE A 371 -26.45 -4.20 58.88
N THR A 372 -25.76 -4.32 57.74
CA THR A 372 -25.02 -3.23 57.09
C THR A 372 -25.87 -2.52 56.02
N ASN A 373 -26.90 -3.18 55.50
CA ASN A 373 -27.87 -2.59 54.58
C ASN A 373 -28.49 -1.29 55.15
N LEU A 374 -28.49 -0.25 54.32
CA LEU A 374 -29.09 1.04 54.62
C LEU A 374 -30.63 0.94 54.59
N ARG A 375 -31.27 1.41 55.66
CA ARG A 375 -32.73 1.35 55.84
C ARG A 375 -33.30 2.68 56.27
N ASP A 376 -34.59 2.85 55.98
CA ASP A 376 -35.37 4.00 56.42
C ASP A 376 -35.55 4.00 57.94
N LYS A 377 -35.75 5.21 58.48
CA LYS A 377 -35.96 5.45 59.91
C LYS A 377 -37.12 4.64 60.48
N ASP A 378 -38.24 4.62 59.77
CA ASP A 378 -39.44 3.90 60.22
C ASP A 378 -39.23 2.39 60.27
N ASP A 379 -38.48 1.83 59.30
CA ASP A 379 -38.17 0.40 59.26
C ASP A 379 -37.29 0.00 60.46
N ILE A 380 -36.21 0.75 60.70
CA ILE A 380 -35.34 0.54 61.87
C ILE A 380 -36.12 0.66 63.17
N PHE A 381 -36.93 1.72 63.33
CA PHE A 381 -37.69 1.93 64.57
C PHE A 381 -38.73 0.83 64.78
N SER A 382 -39.32 0.30 63.71
CA SER A 382 -40.25 -0.83 63.80
C SER A 382 -39.55 -2.11 64.29
N LEU A 383 -38.34 -2.40 63.78
CA LEU A 383 -37.54 -3.55 64.17
C LEU A 383 -37.14 -3.48 65.65
N PHE A 384 -36.64 -2.34 66.11
CA PHE A 384 -36.24 -2.15 67.51
C PHE A 384 -37.44 -2.11 68.47
N ARG A 385 -38.61 -1.63 68.05
CA ARG A 385 -39.84 -1.76 68.86
C ARG A 385 -40.30 -3.21 68.96
N ALA A 386 -40.16 -3.99 67.88
CA ALA A 386 -40.49 -5.42 67.89
C ALA A 386 -39.58 -6.22 68.82
N THR A 387 -38.32 -5.81 69.02
CA THR A 387 -37.41 -6.41 70.01
C THR A 387 -37.69 -5.95 71.45
N GLY A 388 -38.61 -5.01 71.66
CA GLY A 388 -39.03 -4.51 72.97
C GLY A 388 -38.32 -3.24 73.42
N ALA A 389 -37.55 -2.57 72.55
CA ALA A 389 -36.91 -1.29 72.88
C ALA A 389 -37.92 -0.13 72.87
N GLN A 390 -37.86 0.74 73.88
CA GLN A 390 -38.64 1.97 73.94
C GLN A 390 -37.83 3.11 73.33
N LEU A 391 -38.20 3.53 72.13
CA LEU A 391 -37.55 4.63 71.40
C LEU A 391 -38.36 5.92 71.57
N GLY A 392 -37.73 6.96 72.12
CA GLY A 392 -38.31 8.30 72.31
C GLY A 392 -37.54 9.40 71.55
N ASP A 393 -37.73 10.65 71.98
CA ASP A 393 -37.19 11.83 71.28
C ASP A 393 -35.66 11.88 71.23
N ARG A 394 -34.98 11.21 72.16
CA ARG A 394 -33.51 11.15 72.20
C ARG A 394 -32.97 10.23 71.11
N GLU A 395 -33.57 9.07 70.97
CA GLU A 395 -33.22 8.06 69.98
C GLU A 395 -33.57 8.53 68.56
N HIS A 396 -34.64 9.32 68.41
CA HIS A 396 -34.96 10.00 67.16
C HIS A 396 -33.87 10.98 66.71
N LYS A 397 -33.30 11.76 67.63
CA LYS A 397 -32.18 12.67 67.34
C LYS A 397 -30.90 11.91 67.05
N LEU A 398 -30.63 10.87 67.83
CA LEU A 398 -29.47 10.00 67.62
C LEU A 398 -29.47 9.38 66.22
N TYR A 399 -30.64 8.95 65.74
CA TYR A 399 -30.78 8.47 64.37
C TYR A 399 -30.43 9.55 63.35
N ASP A 400 -30.94 10.77 63.54
CA ASP A 400 -30.69 11.88 62.61
C ASP A 400 -29.21 12.31 62.59
N ASP A 401 -28.52 12.16 63.72
CA ASP A 401 -27.09 12.46 63.83
C ASP A 401 -26.19 11.42 63.11
N VAL A 402 -26.63 10.16 63.04
CA VAL A 402 -25.87 9.04 62.45
C VAL A 402 -26.30 8.70 61.02
N ALA A 403 -27.47 9.17 60.58
CA ALA A 403 -28.00 8.87 59.26
C ALA A 403 -27.22 9.61 58.15
N GLU A 404 -26.76 8.86 57.15
CA GLU A 404 -26.15 9.41 55.94
C GLU A 404 -27.21 9.51 54.85
N GLY A 405 -27.62 10.74 54.51
CA GLY A 405 -28.66 10.97 53.51
C GLY A 405 -30.07 10.54 53.94
N GLY A 406 -30.33 10.43 55.24
CA GLY A 406 -31.62 10.00 55.81
C GLY A 406 -31.80 8.49 55.93
N LEU A 407 -30.79 7.71 55.56
CA LEU A 407 -30.73 6.26 55.73
C LEU A 407 -29.66 5.90 56.76
N CYS A 408 -29.89 4.82 57.51
CA CYS A 408 -28.92 4.30 58.47
C CYS A 408 -28.90 2.78 58.43
N SER A 409 -27.79 2.15 58.83
CA SER A 409 -27.73 0.70 58.99
C SER A 409 -28.14 0.29 60.41
N ILE A 410 -28.60 -0.96 60.59
CA ILE A 410 -28.94 -1.50 61.91
C ILE A 410 -27.70 -1.52 62.80
N ALA A 411 -26.54 -1.92 62.26
CA ALA A 411 -25.29 -2.02 63.02
C ALA A 411 -24.81 -0.65 63.53
N THR A 412 -24.84 0.38 62.67
CA THR A 412 -24.42 1.75 63.04
C THR A 412 -25.36 2.36 64.08
N PHE A 413 -26.68 2.19 63.92
CA PHE A 413 -27.64 2.70 64.88
C PHE A 413 -27.58 1.96 66.23
N HIS A 414 -27.47 0.62 66.21
CA HIS A 414 -27.30 -0.18 67.42
C HIS A 414 -26.03 0.21 68.18
N LYS A 415 -24.91 0.40 67.45
CA LYS A 415 -23.65 0.83 68.03
C LYS A 415 -23.79 2.20 68.70
N ALA A 416 -24.41 3.16 68.01
CA ALA A 416 -24.66 4.49 68.57
C ALA A 416 -25.57 4.43 69.81
N LEU A 417 -26.58 3.56 69.82
CA LEU A 417 -27.43 3.35 71.00
C LEU A 417 -26.64 2.81 72.19
N VAL A 418 -25.79 1.80 71.98
CA VAL A 418 -24.97 1.22 73.05
C VAL A 418 -23.94 2.22 73.58
N GLU A 419 -23.31 2.99 72.71
CA GLU A 419 -22.31 4.01 73.09
C GLU A 419 -22.92 5.17 73.88
N ASN A 420 -24.19 5.52 73.65
CA ASN A 420 -24.91 6.59 74.37
C ASN A 420 -25.78 6.08 75.54
N LEU A 421 -25.74 4.78 75.83
CA LEU A 421 -26.32 4.17 77.04
C LEU A 421 -25.36 4.19 78.24
N GLN A 422 -24.09 4.54 78.01
CA GLN A 422 -23.10 4.91 79.05
C GLN A 422 -23.15 6.41 79.30
#